data_AF-A0A957Q7K2-F1
#
_entry.id   AF-A0A957Q7K2-F1
#
_cell.length_a   1.000
_cell.length_b   1.000
_cell.length_c   1.000
_cell.angle_alpha   90.00
_cell.angle_beta   90.00
_cell.angle_gamma   90.00
#
_symmetry.space_group_name_H-M   'P 1'
#
loop_
_entity.id
_entity.type
_entity.pdbx_description
1 polymer ?
#
loop_
_entity_poly.entity_id
_entity_poly.type
_entity_poly.pdbx_seq_one_letter_code
_entity_poly.pdbx_strand_id
1 'polypeptide(L)'
;VYNWYFEDSENEALLFASYGLGTAGSLIDAVNKLKAVTTVDKISDIFTYTNTIQKLQKTCHITAAIGFIFDIAVATAVLLLTLDSTTVGSPDYYTAWAQFSATVIVAIIYAVIAATVVGAIIIAIIALIDVAISLICDAVGASGDVETWVCGGITGLLVTVLTYVLNDTTPLVNLEKDNRLEFTFSDLTLESNTVNAGFVVGNALNVSSIITSSLYMNSPTWMGYIYDDMLDDGYLDDASFDYEIQRGESDISLDLNETNWAIPADREPETDDDAVPNGVRFYKQFTPSYSYEFTNSGINQPLEDLNLAEGFAMREQVCWLLLAVPTCWWDTYKDTFHTDLSNSFAFDILPATLDELVDLTAASTYGYRLAWDDQFPTLDDADNDGLLSKAAGGVDPNDSTPDTDSDGLSDYYEYYNGLDPEAADADCDGLIDYWEVFYLTDPDKADSDGDGLLDSEEFFHPNWRYPYENSEHTDTSAPSCAPDNASYSGGWTITYMYEDDKPLSTLVNADALLIDGD
;
A
#
# COMPACT_ATOMS: atom_id res chain seq x y z
N VAL A 1 -21.31 43.54 -63.34
CA VAL A 1 -21.62 42.74 -64.55
C VAL A 1 -20.83 41.44 -64.43
N TYR A 2 -21.51 40.33 -64.69
CA TYR A 2 -21.15 38.91 -64.48
C TYR A 2 -19.79 38.43 -65.03
N ASN A 3 -19.37 37.26 -64.49
CA ASN A 3 -18.44 36.20 -64.98
C ASN A 3 -16.93 36.36 -64.73
N TRP A 4 -16.30 35.48 -63.92
CA TRP A 4 -15.85 34.06 -64.15
C TRP A 4 -14.58 33.97 -65.02
N TYR A 5 -13.40 33.67 -64.44
CA TYR A 5 -12.77 32.33 -64.43
C TYR A 5 -11.41 32.35 -63.70
N PHE A 6 -11.13 31.23 -63.02
CA PHE A 6 -9.94 30.85 -62.28
C PHE A 6 -8.68 30.68 -63.14
N GLU A 7 -7.52 31.02 -62.57
CA GLU A 7 -6.24 30.39 -62.86
C GLU A 7 -5.39 30.45 -61.58
N ASP A 8 -5.54 29.46 -60.70
CA ASP A 8 -4.78 29.33 -59.45
C ASP A 8 -4.47 27.84 -59.25
N SER A 9 -3.38 27.35 -59.86
CA SER A 9 -2.91 25.96 -59.75
C SER A 9 -1.64 25.80 -58.91
N GLU A 10 -1.14 26.88 -58.30
CA GLU A 10 0.08 26.85 -57.47
C GLU A 10 -0.20 26.95 -55.96
N ASN A 11 -1.42 27.31 -55.54
CA ASN A 11 -1.77 27.45 -54.12
C ASN A 11 -2.23 26.16 -53.42
N GLU A 12 -2.71 25.14 -54.15
CA GLU A 12 -3.11 23.87 -53.53
C GLU A 12 -1.90 23.01 -53.14
N ALA A 13 -0.83 22.99 -53.95
CA ALA A 13 0.38 22.21 -53.65
C ALA A 13 1.11 22.70 -52.37
N LEU A 14 1.06 24.00 -52.08
CA LEU A 14 1.64 24.59 -50.87
C LEU A 14 0.77 24.34 -49.62
N LEU A 15 -0.55 24.29 -49.77
CA LEU A 15 -1.47 23.85 -48.70
C LEU A 15 -1.26 22.36 -48.38
N PHE A 16 -1.14 21.49 -49.38
CA PHE A 16 -0.85 20.06 -49.18
C PHE A 16 0.54 19.80 -48.54
N ALA A 17 1.56 20.58 -48.88
CA ALA A 17 2.88 20.49 -48.24
C ALA A 17 2.87 20.98 -46.78
N SER A 18 2.07 22.01 -46.46
CA SER A 18 1.96 22.55 -45.10
C SER A 18 1.21 21.60 -44.14
N TYR A 19 0.19 20.88 -44.64
CA TYR A 19 -0.48 19.81 -43.88
C TYR A 19 0.40 18.55 -43.72
N GLY A 20 1.20 18.19 -44.73
CA GLY A 20 2.13 17.05 -44.65
C GLY A 20 3.32 17.25 -43.69
N LEU A 21 3.70 18.51 -43.40
CA LEU A 21 4.76 18.84 -42.43
C LEU A 21 4.25 18.90 -40.99
N GLY A 22 2.99 19.32 -40.77
CA GLY A 22 2.36 19.29 -39.46
C GLY A 22 2.13 17.88 -38.92
N THR A 23 1.82 16.92 -39.81
CA THR A 23 1.55 15.52 -39.46
C THR A 23 2.80 14.74 -39.10
N ALA A 24 3.95 15.02 -39.73
CA ALA A 24 5.23 14.41 -39.35
C ALA A 24 5.69 14.85 -37.94
N GLY A 25 5.41 16.11 -37.57
CA GLY A 25 5.67 16.63 -36.23
C GLY A 25 4.80 15.98 -35.15
N SER A 26 3.50 15.79 -35.42
CA SER A 26 2.61 15.06 -34.50
C SER A 26 2.93 13.57 -34.42
N LEU A 27 3.49 12.98 -35.48
CA LEU A 27 3.91 11.57 -35.53
C LEU A 27 5.11 11.32 -34.61
N ILE A 28 6.12 12.21 -34.69
CA ILE A 28 7.30 12.17 -33.81
C ILE A 28 6.88 12.43 -32.36
N ASP A 29 5.94 13.34 -32.12
CA ASP A 29 5.42 13.65 -30.78
C ASP A 29 4.60 12.50 -30.17
N ALA A 30 3.78 11.79 -30.96
CA ALA A 30 3.04 10.61 -30.51
C ALA A 30 3.98 9.42 -30.20
N VAL A 31 4.95 9.15 -31.08
CA VAL A 31 5.97 8.11 -30.86
C VAL A 31 6.86 8.44 -29.65
N ASN A 32 7.19 9.71 -29.43
CA ASN A 32 7.97 10.14 -28.26
C ASN A 32 7.16 10.09 -26.96
N LYS A 33 5.84 10.36 -27.00
CA LYS A 33 4.93 10.19 -25.86
C LYS A 33 4.75 8.72 -25.48
N LEU A 34 4.72 7.83 -26.47
CA LEU A 34 4.72 6.37 -26.26
C LEU A 34 6.03 5.87 -25.64
N LYS A 35 7.19 6.40 -26.05
CA LYS A 35 8.49 6.09 -25.44
C LYS A 35 8.66 6.61 -24.00
N ALA A 36 7.82 7.55 -23.57
CA ALA A 36 7.90 8.14 -22.23
C ALA A 36 7.09 7.35 -21.17
N VAL A 37 6.42 6.27 -21.56
CA VAL A 37 5.66 5.39 -20.67
C VAL A 37 6.59 4.26 -20.23
N THR A 38 7.23 4.39 -19.07
CA THR A 38 8.25 3.44 -18.58
C THR A 38 7.74 2.45 -17.52
N THR A 39 6.44 2.32 -17.33
CA THR A 39 5.84 1.32 -16.42
C THR A 39 4.39 1.11 -16.83
N VAL A 40 4.06 -0.06 -17.39
CA VAL A 40 2.68 -0.45 -17.69
C VAL A 40 2.47 -1.85 -17.13
N ASP A 41 1.84 -1.93 -15.96
CA ASP A 41 1.58 -3.20 -15.26
C ASP A 41 0.30 -3.90 -15.71
N LYS A 42 -0.49 -3.37 -16.68
CA LYS A 42 -1.69 -4.06 -17.17
C LYS A 42 -1.92 -3.85 -18.67
N ILE A 43 -2.12 -4.96 -19.38
CA ILE A 43 -2.51 -5.02 -20.81
C ILE A 43 -3.77 -4.17 -21.11
N SER A 44 -4.63 -3.90 -20.12
CA SER A 44 -5.80 -3.01 -20.26
C SER A 44 -5.47 -1.55 -20.56
N ASP A 45 -4.30 -1.06 -20.11
CA ASP A 45 -3.90 0.33 -20.35
C ASP A 45 -3.41 0.53 -21.79
N ILE A 46 -2.91 -0.52 -22.44
CA ILE A 46 -2.54 -0.54 -23.86
C ILE A 46 -3.77 -0.34 -24.74
N PHE A 47 -4.92 -0.94 -24.40
CA PHE A 47 -6.20 -0.72 -25.09
C PHE A 47 -6.70 0.73 -24.95
N THR A 48 -6.51 1.34 -23.78
CA THR A 48 -6.89 2.75 -23.52
C THR A 48 -6.08 3.74 -24.38
N TYR A 49 -4.79 3.46 -24.61
CA TYR A 49 -3.95 4.23 -25.53
C TYR A 49 -4.28 3.99 -27.01
N THR A 50 -4.72 2.78 -27.36
CA THR A 50 -5.21 2.44 -28.71
C THR A 50 -6.43 3.28 -29.09
N ASN A 51 -7.35 3.53 -28.15
CA ASN A 51 -8.49 4.46 -28.34
C ASN A 51 -8.06 5.92 -28.59
N THR A 52 -6.90 6.34 -28.08
CA THR A 52 -6.34 7.68 -28.30
C THR A 52 -5.69 7.80 -29.67
N ILE A 53 -5.07 6.72 -30.17
CA ILE A 53 -4.53 6.61 -31.53
C ILE A 53 -5.65 6.52 -32.57
N GLN A 54 -6.74 5.80 -32.28
CA GLN A 54 -7.95 5.80 -33.12
C GLN A 54 -8.62 7.19 -33.17
N LYS A 55 -8.55 7.99 -32.10
CA LYS A 55 -8.98 9.41 -32.14
C LYS A 55 -8.15 10.26 -33.09
N LEU A 56 -6.87 9.94 -33.31
CA LEU A 56 -6.00 10.61 -34.29
C LEU A 56 -6.34 10.22 -35.75
N GLN A 57 -6.90 9.03 -36.02
CA GLN A 57 -7.50 8.69 -37.32
C GLN A 57 -8.66 9.64 -37.68
N LYS A 58 -9.39 10.19 -36.68
CA LYS A 58 -10.64 10.95 -36.88
C LYS A 58 -10.49 12.28 -37.63
N THR A 59 -9.28 12.81 -37.84
CA THR A 59 -9.08 14.15 -38.43
C THR A 59 -8.48 14.13 -39.84
N CYS A 60 -8.03 12.98 -40.33
CA CYS A 60 -7.32 12.91 -41.59
C CYS A 60 -8.15 12.16 -42.66
N HIS A 61 -8.93 12.91 -43.43
CA HIS A 61 -9.46 12.43 -44.71
C HIS A 61 -8.31 12.28 -45.69
N ILE A 62 -7.65 11.13 -45.68
CA ILE A 62 -6.57 10.88 -46.61
C ILE A 62 -6.93 9.75 -47.56
N THR A 63 -6.62 9.97 -48.84
CA THR A 63 -6.66 8.99 -49.93
C THR A 63 -6.24 7.60 -49.46
N ALA A 64 -6.87 6.55 -50.00
CA ALA A 64 -6.67 5.15 -49.60
C ALA A 64 -5.20 4.71 -49.40
N ALA A 65 -4.27 5.27 -50.17
CA ALA A 65 -2.83 5.01 -50.04
C ALA A 65 -2.21 5.49 -48.72
N ILE A 66 -2.69 6.60 -48.15
CA ILE A 66 -2.14 7.17 -46.91
C ILE A 66 -2.81 6.53 -45.68
N GLY A 67 -4.10 6.14 -45.79
CA GLY A 67 -4.75 5.28 -44.79
C GLY A 67 -4.01 3.96 -44.62
N PHE A 68 -3.66 3.29 -45.73
CA PHE A 68 -2.88 2.05 -45.72
C PHE A 68 -1.52 2.17 -45.00
N ILE A 69 -0.76 3.24 -45.29
CA ILE A 69 0.54 3.49 -44.64
C ILE A 69 0.36 3.74 -43.15
N PHE A 70 -0.69 4.48 -42.78
CA PHE A 70 -0.99 4.80 -41.39
C PHE A 70 -1.37 3.55 -40.58
N ASP A 71 -2.25 2.70 -41.11
CA ASP A 71 -2.68 1.47 -40.42
C ASP A 71 -1.51 0.53 -40.15
N ILE A 72 -0.57 0.40 -41.10
CA ILE A 72 0.66 -0.38 -40.90
C ILE A 72 1.55 0.26 -39.82
N ALA A 73 1.68 1.59 -39.82
CA ALA A 73 2.51 2.28 -38.83
C ALA A 73 1.96 2.10 -37.40
N VAL A 74 0.63 2.19 -37.24
CA VAL A 74 -0.03 1.93 -35.95
C VAL A 74 0.12 0.47 -35.54
N ALA A 75 -0.16 -0.48 -36.44
CA ALA A 75 -0.01 -1.91 -36.14
C ALA A 75 1.43 -2.25 -35.73
N THR A 76 2.42 -1.64 -36.38
CA THR A 76 3.84 -1.82 -36.03
C THR A 76 4.14 -1.25 -34.65
N ALA A 77 3.59 -0.08 -34.30
CA ALA A 77 3.78 0.51 -32.99
C ALA A 77 3.15 -0.35 -31.89
N VAL A 78 1.92 -0.83 -32.10
CA VAL A 78 1.24 -1.75 -31.16
C VAL A 78 2.04 -3.03 -30.99
N LEU A 79 2.48 -3.66 -32.07
CA LEU A 79 3.32 -4.85 -32.02
C LEU A 79 4.59 -4.61 -31.19
N LEU A 80 5.32 -3.51 -31.43
CA LEU A 80 6.54 -3.22 -30.68
C LEU A 80 6.30 -3.02 -29.18
N LEU A 81 5.17 -2.44 -28.79
CA LEU A 81 4.80 -2.28 -27.38
C LEU A 81 4.47 -3.63 -26.75
N THR A 82 3.67 -4.45 -27.43
CA THR A 82 3.30 -5.79 -26.94
C THR A 82 4.51 -6.70 -26.84
N LEU A 83 5.45 -6.63 -27.78
CA LEU A 83 6.69 -7.40 -27.76
C LEU A 83 7.64 -6.98 -26.64
N ASP A 84 7.55 -5.74 -26.15
CA ASP A 84 8.36 -5.26 -25.02
C ASP A 84 7.82 -5.80 -23.68
N SER A 85 6.53 -6.11 -23.62
CA SER A 85 5.85 -6.61 -22.42
C SER A 85 5.56 -8.11 -22.44
N THR A 86 6.06 -8.86 -23.43
CA THR A 86 5.79 -10.31 -23.57
C THR A 86 7.09 -11.10 -23.65
N THR A 87 7.08 -12.27 -23.03
CA THR A 87 8.18 -13.23 -23.15
C THR A 87 8.22 -13.80 -24.56
N VAL A 88 9.39 -13.81 -25.20
CA VAL A 88 9.56 -14.40 -26.53
C VAL A 88 9.17 -15.88 -26.49
N GLY A 89 8.23 -16.28 -27.36
CA GLY A 89 7.72 -17.65 -27.41
C GLY A 89 6.52 -17.92 -26.50
N SER A 90 5.93 -16.90 -25.85
CA SER A 90 4.66 -17.06 -25.14
C SER A 90 3.45 -17.06 -26.11
N PRO A 91 2.28 -17.57 -25.70
CA PRO A 91 1.03 -17.45 -26.45
C PRO A 91 0.71 -16.01 -26.87
N ASP A 92 0.95 -15.05 -25.98
CA ASP A 92 0.73 -13.62 -26.25
C ASP A 92 1.69 -13.07 -27.30
N TYR A 93 2.95 -13.53 -27.30
CA TYR A 93 3.93 -13.19 -28.33
C TYR A 93 3.46 -13.65 -29.72
N TYR A 94 2.98 -14.89 -29.84
CA TYR A 94 2.47 -15.42 -31.11
C TYR A 94 1.18 -14.73 -31.55
N THR A 95 0.27 -14.50 -30.61
CA THR A 95 -0.98 -13.78 -30.85
C THR A 95 -0.71 -12.35 -31.33
N ALA A 96 0.29 -11.65 -30.78
CA ALA A 96 0.67 -10.31 -31.21
C ALA A 96 1.13 -10.28 -32.68
N TRP A 97 1.99 -11.22 -33.09
CA TRP A 97 2.42 -11.36 -34.48
C TRP A 97 1.27 -11.72 -35.43
N ALA A 98 0.33 -12.55 -34.97
CA ALA A 98 -0.84 -12.93 -35.74
C ALA A 98 -1.80 -11.76 -35.92
N GLN A 99 -2.06 -10.97 -34.88
CA GLN A 99 -2.85 -9.74 -34.92
C GLN A 99 -2.22 -8.69 -35.85
N PHE A 100 -0.90 -8.51 -35.78
CA PHE A 100 -0.18 -7.64 -36.71
C PHE A 100 -0.36 -8.10 -38.16
N SER A 101 -0.15 -9.39 -38.42
CA SER A 101 -0.30 -9.99 -39.75
C SER A 101 -1.73 -9.85 -40.29
N ALA A 102 -2.72 -10.10 -39.44
CA ALA A 102 -4.13 -9.94 -39.75
C ALA A 102 -4.46 -8.49 -40.11
N THR A 103 -3.95 -7.52 -39.33
CA THR A 103 -4.15 -6.09 -39.58
C THR A 103 -3.52 -5.65 -40.90
N VAL A 104 -2.32 -6.11 -41.22
CA VAL A 104 -1.67 -5.84 -42.50
C VAL A 104 -2.48 -6.43 -43.66
N ILE A 105 -2.98 -7.65 -43.54
CA ILE A 105 -3.80 -8.28 -44.58
C ILE A 105 -5.11 -7.52 -44.78
N VAL A 106 -5.82 -7.14 -43.71
CA VAL A 106 -7.05 -6.34 -43.79
C VAL A 106 -6.76 -4.99 -44.46
N ALA A 107 -5.66 -4.32 -44.10
CA ALA A 107 -5.24 -3.07 -44.73
C ALA A 107 -4.96 -3.25 -46.23
N ILE A 108 -4.31 -4.34 -46.65
CA ILE A 108 -4.08 -4.67 -48.07
C ILE A 108 -5.42 -4.88 -48.79
N ILE A 109 -6.33 -5.67 -48.20
CA ILE A 109 -7.67 -5.92 -48.77
C ILE A 109 -8.42 -4.60 -48.96
N TYR A 110 -8.39 -3.72 -47.97
CA TYR A 110 -9.02 -2.39 -48.06
C TYR A 110 -8.38 -1.53 -49.14
N ALA A 111 -7.05 -1.52 -49.25
CA ALA A 111 -6.35 -0.80 -50.31
C ALA A 111 -6.74 -1.32 -51.72
N VAL A 112 -6.86 -2.64 -51.89
CA VAL A 112 -7.28 -3.26 -53.16
C VAL A 112 -8.74 -2.94 -53.50
N ILE A 113 -9.66 -3.03 -52.54
CA ILE A 113 -11.07 -2.69 -52.74
C ILE A 113 -11.19 -1.20 -53.10
N ALA A 114 -10.50 -0.34 -52.36
CA ALA A 114 -10.48 1.10 -52.58
C ALA A 114 -9.85 1.53 -53.91
N ALA A 115 -9.17 0.63 -54.63
CA ALA A 115 -8.68 0.90 -55.99
C ALA A 115 -9.84 1.15 -57.00
N THR A 116 -11.07 0.77 -56.65
CA THR A 116 -12.27 1.08 -57.44
C THR A 116 -13.11 2.18 -56.77
N VAL A 117 -13.80 2.99 -57.57
CA VAL A 117 -14.69 4.06 -57.04
C VAL A 117 -15.78 3.48 -56.13
N VAL A 118 -16.37 2.35 -56.53
CA VAL A 118 -17.39 1.65 -55.73
C VAL A 118 -16.79 1.14 -54.42
N GLY A 119 -15.60 0.54 -54.47
CA GLY A 119 -14.92 0.03 -53.29
C GLY A 119 -14.48 1.13 -52.32
N ALA A 120 -14.04 2.30 -52.79
CA ALA A 120 -13.75 3.44 -51.94
C ALA A 120 -14.99 3.92 -51.15
N ILE A 121 -16.17 3.88 -51.78
CA ILE A 121 -17.45 4.18 -51.11
C ILE A 121 -17.78 3.11 -50.05
N ILE A 122 -17.56 1.82 -50.37
CA ILE A 122 -17.79 0.72 -49.42
C ILE A 122 -16.90 0.88 -48.18
N ILE A 123 -15.60 1.13 -48.35
CA ILE A 123 -14.67 1.33 -47.22
C ILE A 123 -15.07 2.55 -46.38
N ALA A 124 -15.49 3.65 -47.01
CA ALA A 124 -15.98 4.82 -46.30
C ALA A 124 -17.23 4.52 -45.44
N ILE A 125 -18.13 3.66 -45.93
CA ILE A 125 -19.30 3.21 -45.15
C ILE A 125 -18.88 2.34 -43.98
N ILE A 126 -17.96 1.39 -44.18
CA ILE A 126 -17.43 0.53 -43.10
C ILE A 126 -16.80 1.40 -42.00
N ALA A 127 -15.97 2.36 -42.36
CA ALA A 127 -15.36 3.27 -41.40
C ALA A 127 -16.39 4.09 -40.60
N LEU A 128 -17.49 4.53 -41.24
CA LEU A 128 -18.58 5.21 -40.53
C LEU A 128 -19.33 4.28 -39.56
N ILE A 129 -19.51 3.01 -39.92
CA ILE A 129 -20.12 2.00 -39.05
C ILE A 129 -19.22 1.73 -37.85
N ASP A 130 -17.92 1.56 -38.05
CA ASP A 130 -16.96 1.33 -36.97
C ASP A 130 -16.94 2.49 -35.97
N VAL A 131 -16.97 3.73 -36.47
CA VAL A 131 -17.10 4.92 -35.61
C VAL A 131 -18.41 4.93 -34.83
N ALA A 132 -19.52 4.57 -35.46
CA ALA A 132 -20.82 4.52 -34.80
C ALA A 132 -20.83 3.44 -33.69
N ILE A 133 -20.27 2.27 -33.94
CA ILE A 133 -20.17 1.17 -32.98
C ILE A 133 -19.29 1.57 -31.79
N SER A 134 -18.11 2.13 -32.04
CA SER A 134 -17.19 2.61 -30.99
C SER A 134 -17.86 3.67 -30.10
N LEU A 135 -18.58 4.64 -30.68
CA LEU A 135 -19.30 5.66 -29.89
C LEU A 135 -20.44 5.06 -29.05
N ILE A 136 -21.12 4.02 -29.54
CA ILE A 136 -22.15 3.32 -28.77
C ILE A 136 -21.51 2.58 -27.61
N CYS A 137 -20.40 1.88 -27.83
CA CYS A 137 -19.66 1.17 -26.79
C CYS A 137 -19.18 2.09 -25.66
N ASP A 138 -18.63 3.25 -26.00
CA ASP A 138 -18.25 4.29 -25.04
C ASP A 138 -19.47 4.76 -24.21
N ALA A 139 -20.64 4.88 -24.86
CA ALA A 139 -21.86 5.36 -24.21
C ALA A 139 -22.52 4.34 -23.28
N VAL A 140 -22.31 3.03 -23.53
CA VAL A 140 -22.89 1.94 -22.71
C VAL A 140 -21.93 1.40 -21.65
N GLY A 141 -20.66 1.84 -21.65
CA GLY A 141 -19.65 1.35 -20.72
C GLY A 141 -19.38 -0.14 -20.88
N ALA A 142 -19.28 -0.62 -22.12
CA ALA A 142 -18.99 -2.02 -22.41
C ALA A 142 -17.61 -2.40 -21.86
N SER A 143 -17.52 -3.54 -21.17
CA SER A 143 -16.29 -4.09 -20.59
C SER A 143 -16.25 -5.61 -20.76
N GLY A 144 -15.05 -6.19 -20.83
CA GLY A 144 -14.83 -7.63 -20.99
C GLY A 144 -14.92 -8.08 -22.46
N ASP A 145 -15.31 -9.34 -22.72
CA ASP A 145 -15.32 -9.95 -24.07
C ASP A 145 -16.19 -9.19 -25.11
N VAL A 146 -17.18 -8.45 -24.62
CA VAL A 146 -18.04 -7.60 -25.44
C VAL A 146 -17.25 -6.42 -26.03
N GLU A 147 -16.26 -5.92 -25.31
CA GLU A 147 -15.38 -4.83 -25.75
C GLU A 147 -14.47 -5.28 -26.91
N THR A 148 -13.85 -6.46 -26.78
CA THR A 148 -12.94 -7.01 -27.79
C THR A 148 -13.63 -7.46 -29.07
N TRP A 149 -14.84 -8.02 -29.00
CA TRP A 149 -15.53 -8.55 -30.18
C TRP A 149 -16.50 -7.56 -30.84
N VAL A 150 -17.21 -6.75 -30.05
CA VAL A 150 -18.24 -5.83 -30.58
C VAL A 150 -17.68 -4.43 -30.76
N CYS A 151 -16.89 -3.93 -29.81
CA CYS A 151 -16.46 -2.53 -29.81
C CYS A 151 -15.30 -2.22 -30.76
N GLY A 152 -14.64 -3.27 -31.29
CA GLY A 152 -13.69 -3.15 -32.40
C GLY A 152 -14.32 -2.84 -33.77
N GLY A 153 -15.66 -2.87 -33.90
CA GLY A 153 -16.36 -2.66 -35.17
C GLY A 153 -16.16 -3.80 -36.18
N ILE A 154 -16.54 -3.56 -37.44
CA ILE A 154 -16.36 -4.51 -38.55
C ILE A 154 -14.87 -4.74 -38.81
N THR A 155 -14.04 -3.69 -38.78
CA THR A 155 -12.59 -3.83 -38.98
C THR A 155 -11.95 -4.66 -37.87
N GLY A 156 -12.28 -4.40 -36.60
CA GLY A 156 -11.79 -5.17 -35.46
C GLY A 156 -12.24 -6.63 -35.52
N LEU A 157 -13.52 -6.89 -35.85
CA LEU A 157 -14.03 -8.24 -36.06
C LEU A 157 -13.25 -8.99 -37.17
N LEU A 158 -12.99 -8.33 -38.30
CA LEU A 158 -12.22 -8.92 -39.39
C LEU A 158 -10.79 -9.26 -38.97
N VAL A 159 -10.13 -8.37 -38.21
CA VAL A 159 -8.80 -8.63 -37.66
C VAL A 159 -8.86 -9.81 -36.69
N THR A 160 -9.77 -9.83 -35.72
CA THR A 160 -9.91 -10.93 -34.75
C THR A 160 -10.16 -12.28 -35.40
N VAL A 161 -11.11 -12.34 -36.35
CA VAL A 161 -11.40 -13.57 -37.11
C VAL A 161 -10.16 -14.01 -37.90
N LEU A 162 -9.46 -13.07 -38.53
CA LEU A 162 -8.28 -13.39 -39.32
C LEU A 162 -7.10 -13.82 -38.43
N THR A 163 -6.91 -13.21 -37.26
CA THR A 163 -5.93 -13.65 -36.24
C THR A 163 -6.16 -15.12 -35.89
N TYR A 164 -7.40 -15.48 -35.53
CA TYR A 164 -7.79 -16.86 -35.24
C TYR A 164 -7.60 -17.82 -36.42
N VAL A 165 -7.70 -17.32 -37.66
CA VAL A 165 -7.44 -18.11 -38.87
C VAL A 165 -5.94 -18.27 -39.16
N LEU A 166 -5.12 -17.30 -38.78
CA LEU A 166 -3.69 -17.27 -39.08
C LEU A 166 -2.84 -18.04 -38.06
N ASN A 167 -3.19 -17.95 -36.79
CA ASN A 167 -2.43 -18.56 -35.71
C ASN A 167 -3.37 -19.11 -34.62
N ASP A 168 -2.96 -20.24 -34.08
CA ASP A 168 -3.57 -20.87 -32.93
C ASP A 168 -2.47 -21.47 -32.07
N THR A 169 -2.50 -21.21 -30.78
CA THR A 169 -1.53 -21.69 -29.80
C THR A 169 -2.26 -22.42 -28.71
N THR A 170 -1.90 -23.68 -28.48
CA THR A 170 -2.53 -24.52 -27.46
C THR A 170 -1.46 -25.05 -26.51
N PRO A 171 -1.43 -24.62 -25.24
CA PRO A 171 -0.49 -25.18 -24.26
C PRO A 171 -0.81 -26.64 -23.97
N LEU A 172 0.18 -27.46 -23.61
CA LEU A 172 -0.03 -28.88 -23.31
C LEU A 172 -1.01 -29.09 -22.14
N VAL A 173 -0.87 -28.27 -21.10
CA VAL A 173 -1.72 -28.30 -19.91
C VAL A 173 -2.72 -27.13 -19.95
N ASN A 174 -3.97 -27.41 -19.62
CA ASN A 174 -4.99 -26.41 -19.37
C ASN A 174 -4.78 -25.77 -17.99
N LEU A 175 -4.15 -24.60 -17.95
CA LEU A 175 -3.90 -23.85 -16.72
C LEU A 175 -5.17 -23.21 -16.14
N GLU A 176 -6.20 -23.03 -16.96
CA GLU A 176 -7.48 -22.39 -16.61
C GLU A 176 -8.52 -23.37 -16.03
N LYS A 177 -8.18 -24.66 -15.93
CA LYS A 177 -9.11 -25.66 -15.40
C LYS A 177 -9.46 -25.36 -13.94
N ASP A 178 -10.76 -25.36 -13.63
CA ASP A 178 -11.23 -25.24 -12.25
C ASP A 178 -10.62 -26.32 -11.34
N ASN A 179 -10.31 -25.96 -10.10
CA ASN A 179 -9.72 -26.85 -9.09
C ASN A 179 -8.38 -27.48 -9.50
N ARG A 180 -7.65 -26.87 -10.44
CA ARG A 180 -6.28 -27.29 -10.81
C ARG A 180 -5.33 -27.19 -9.62
N LEU A 181 -5.44 -26.13 -8.83
CA LEU A 181 -4.66 -25.92 -7.61
C LEU A 181 -5.54 -26.06 -6.38
N GLU A 182 -5.26 -27.06 -5.56
CA GLU A 182 -5.80 -27.17 -4.21
C GLU A 182 -4.68 -26.84 -3.22
N PHE A 183 -4.83 -25.80 -2.41
CA PHE A 183 -3.87 -25.43 -1.39
C PHE A 183 -4.48 -25.58 0.01
N THR A 184 -3.72 -26.15 0.94
CA THR A 184 -4.11 -26.28 2.34
C THR A 184 -2.94 -25.92 3.21
N PHE A 185 -3.08 -24.88 4.03
CA PHE A 185 -2.04 -24.52 4.99
C PHE A 185 -1.81 -25.67 5.97
N SER A 186 -0.59 -26.22 5.96
CA SER A 186 -0.25 -27.40 6.75
C SER A 186 0.10 -27.04 8.17
N ASP A 187 0.94 -26.02 8.34
CA ASP A 187 1.42 -25.55 9.64
C ASP A 187 1.72 -24.05 9.58
N LEU A 188 1.23 -23.34 10.59
CA LEU A 188 1.60 -21.96 10.93
C LEU A 188 2.33 -22.03 12.27
N THR A 189 3.66 -21.93 12.24
CA THR A 189 4.48 -22.10 13.45
C THR A 189 5.41 -20.91 13.63
N LEU A 190 5.46 -20.38 14.84
CA LEU A 190 6.50 -19.40 15.20
C LEU A 190 7.85 -20.09 15.23
N GLU A 191 8.89 -19.41 14.75
CA GLU A 191 10.23 -19.98 14.74
C GLU A 191 10.75 -20.25 16.16
N SER A 192 11.52 -21.34 16.33
CA SER A 192 11.92 -21.88 17.65
C SER A 192 12.62 -20.87 18.57
N ASN A 193 13.26 -19.86 17.99
CA ASN A 193 14.08 -18.90 18.70
C ASN A 193 13.23 -17.78 19.34
N THR A 194 11.95 -17.70 18.96
CA THR A 194 11.01 -16.62 19.29
C THR A 194 9.66 -17.11 19.82
N VAL A 195 9.41 -18.43 19.87
CA VAL A 195 8.15 -19.04 20.31
C VAL A 195 7.61 -18.49 21.63
N ASN A 196 8.50 -18.20 22.60
CA ASN A 196 8.08 -17.73 23.92
C ASN A 196 7.54 -16.29 23.92
N ALA A 197 7.89 -15.49 22.92
CA ALA A 197 7.44 -14.11 22.79
C ALA A 197 6.11 -13.99 22.02
N GLY A 198 5.73 -15.00 21.22
CA GLY A 198 4.45 -14.99 20.49
C GLY A 198 4.48 -14.13 19.23
N PHE A 199 3.36 -13.52 18.88
CA PHE A 199 3.20 -12.63 17.72
C PHE A 199 3.65 -11.22 18.10
N VAL A 200 4.95 -10.98 17.99
CA VAL A 200 5.61 -9.73 18.38
C VAL A 200 6.49 -9.26 17.22
N VAL A 201 6.60 -7.95 17.02
CA VAL A 201 7.51 -7.35 16.04
C VAL A 201 8.94 -7.90 16.22
N GLY A 202 9.58 -8.27 15.12
CA GLY A 202 10.91 -8.91 15.09
C GLY A 202 10.89 -10.43 15.23
N ASN A 203 9.73 -11.04 15.52
CA ASN A 203 9.58 -12.49 15.42
C ASN A 203 9.18 -12.92 14.00
N ALA A 204 9.44 -14.19 13.68
CA ALA A 204 9.08 -14.78 12.39
C ALA A 204 8.06 -15.92 12.54
N LEU A 205 7.13 -15.96 11.58
CA LEU A 205 6.14 -17.00 11.37
C LEU A 205 6.55 -17.84 10.16
N ASN A 206 6.76 -19.14 10.37
CA ASN A 206 6.90 -20.09 9.28
C ASN A 206 5.51 -20.43 8.72
N VAL A 207 5.26 -19.98 7.49
CA VAL A 207 4.05 -20.27 6.72
C VAL A 207 4.35 -21.41 5.78
N SER A 208 3.70 -22.55 6.00
CA SER A 208 3.80 -23.73 5.14
C SER A 208 2.45 -24.11 4.55
N SER A 209 2.46 -24.58 3.32
CA SER A 209 1.24 -25.05 2.64
C SER A 209 1.51 -26.38 1.95
N ILE A 210 0.54 -27.28 1.97
CA ILE A 210 0.49 -28.43 1.07
C ILE A 210 -0.29 -27.99 -0.15
N ILE A 211 0.39 -27.98 -1.30
CA ILE A 211 -0.19 -27.65 -2.59
C ILE A 211 -0.34 -28.94 -3.37
N THR A 212 -1.57 -29.28 -3.73
CA THR A 212 -1.87 -30.35 -4.69
C THR A 212 -2.18 -29.71 -6.03
N SER A 213 -1.22 -29.79 -6.96
CA SER A 213 -1.41 -29.32 -8.32
C SER A 213 -1.83 -30.48 -9.21
N SER A 214 -2.99 -30.35 -9.86
CA SER A 214 -3.63 -31.33 -10.73
C SER A 214 -3.57 -30.87 -12.17
N LEU A 215 -2.77 -31.49 -13.03
CA LEU A 215 -2.64 -31.12 -14.43
C LEU A 215 -3.72 -31.82 -15.27
N TYR A 216 -4.34 -31.04 -16.15
CA TYR A 216 -5.32 -31.50 -17.13
C TYR A 216 -4.79 -31.17 -18.53
N MET A 217 -4.77 -32.14 -19.42
CA MET A 217 -4.31 -31.91 -20.78
C MET A 217 -5.31 -31.10 -21.60
N ASN A 218 -4.81 -30.26 -22.51
CA ASN A 218 -5.63 -29.66 -23.54
C ASN A 218 -5.88 -30.64 -24.70
N SER A 219 -6.89 -30.31 -25.51
CA SER A 219 -7.15 -30.99 -26.78
C SER A 219 -6.80 -30.06 -27.94
N PRO A 220 -6.38 -30.60 -29.10
CA PRO A 220 -6.07 -29.76 -30.25
C PRO A 220 -7.30 -29.03 -30.74
N THR A 221 -7.09 -27.80 -31.22
CA THR A 221 -8.12 -27.04 -31.92
C THR A 221 -8.22 -27.48 -33.39
N TRP A 222 -8.97 -26.72 -34.20
CA TRP A 222 -9.12 -26.98 -35.63
C TRP A 222 -7.79 -26.97 -36.43
N MET A 223 -6.78 -26.16 -36.04
CA MET A 223 -5.47 -26.15 -36.72
C MET A 223 -4.61 -27.32 -36.27
N GLY A 224 -4.63 -27.59 -34.95
CA GLY A 224 -3.88 -28.65 -34.30
C GLY A 224 -4.39 -30.05 -34.64
N TYR A 225 -5.62 -30.20 -35.14
CA TYR A 225 -6.27 -31.50 -35.35
C TYR A 225 -5.47 -32.49 -36.23
N ILE A 226 -4.69 -32.01 -37.19
CA ILE A 226 -3.84 -32.85 -38.06
C ILE A 226 -2.54 -33.29 -37.34
N TYR A 227 -2.20 -32.62 -36.25
CA TYR A 227 -1.04 -32.84 -35.40
C TYR A 227 -1.46 -33.14 -33.95
N ASP A 228 -2.58 -33.84 -33.74
CA ASP A 228 -3.12 -34.20 -32.41
C ASP A 228 -2.07 -34.90 -31.53
N ASP A 229 -1.21 -35.70 -32.16
CA ASP A 229 -0.06 -36.41 -31.55
C ASP A 229 0.89 -35.50 -30.75
N MET A 230 0.84 -34.18 -30.95
CA MET A 230 1.68 -33.21 -30.25
C MET A 230 1.17 -32.84 -28.86
N LEU A 231 -0.09 -33.15 -28.54
CA LEU A 231 -0.73 -32.96 -27.23
C LEU A 231 -1.00 -34.32 -26.57
N ASP A 232 0.03 -35.18 -26.60
CA ASP A 232 0.02 -36.52 -26.01
C ASP A 232 0.57 -36.52 -24.58
N ASP A 233 0.11 -37.45 -23.75
CA ASP A 233 0.44 -37.51 -22.32
C ASP A 233 1.91 -37.86 -22.09
N GLY A 234 2.57 -38.51 -23.07
CA GLY A 234 4.00 -38.81 -23.03
C GLY A 234 4.92 -37.58 -22.99
N TYR A 235 4.41 -36.38 -23.26
CA TYR A 235 5.19 -35.14 -23.16
C TYR A 235 5.03 -34.41 -21.82
N LEU A 236 4.16 -34.88 -20.92
CA LEU A 236 4.01 -34.29 -19.58
C LEU A 236 5.25 -34.51 -18.71
N ASP A 237 6.02 -35.56 -18.95
CA ASP A 237 7.28 -35.82 -18.23
C ASP A 237 8.30 -34.69 -18.43
N ASP A 238 8.26 -33.98 -19.57
CA ASP A 238 9.13 -32.84 -19.86
C ASP A 238 8.67 -31.54 -19.19
N ALA A 239 7.42 -31.48 -18.69
CA ALA A 239 6.89 -30.28 -18.06
C ALA A 239 7.51 -30.08 -16.67
N SER A 240 7.79 -28.83 -16.34
CA SER A 240 8.28 -28.39 -15.05
C SER A 240 7.26 -27.44 -14.43
N PHE A 241 6.95 -27.67 -13.17
CA PHE A 241 6.24 -26.70 -12.33
C PHE A 241 6.94 -26.65 -10.98
N ASP A 242 6.97 -25.48 -10.38
CA ASP A 242 7.46 -25.27 -9.03
C ASP A 242 6.58 -24.24 -8.31
N TYR A 243 6.59 -24.31 -6.98
CA TYR A 243 5.75 -23.48 -6.13
C TYR A 243 6.58 -22.90 -5.00
N GLU A 244 6.53 -21.58 -4.84
CA GLU A 244 7.23 -20.88 -3.77
C GLU A 244 6.27 -19.95 -3.03
N ILE A 245 6.29 -19.98 -1.70
CA ILE A 245 5.68 -18.93 -0.90
C ILE A 245 6.76 -17.88 -0.69
N GLN A 246 6.45 -16.62 -0.98
CA GLN A 246 7.41 -15.54 -0.97
C GLN A 246 6.75 -14.22 -0.61
N ARG A 247 7.58 -13.23 -0.26
CA ARG A 247 7.14 -11.84 -0.12
C ARG A 247 7.41 -11.08 -1.42
N GLY A 248 6.40 -10.38 -1.93
CA GLY A 248 6.42 -9.73 -3.24
C GLY A 248 6.19 -10.72 -4.39
N GLU A 249 6.43 -10.24 -5.61
CA GLU A 249 6.19 -10.99 -6.86
C GLU A 249 7.54 -11.25 -7.57
N SER A 250 8.32 -12.22 -7.09
CA SER A 250 9.54 -12.68 -7.77
C SER A 250 9.27 -13.88 -8.66
N ASP A 251 9.64 -13.78 -9.93
CA ASP A 251 9.39 -14.86 -10.90
C ASP A 251 10.26 -16.09 -10.65
N ILE A 252 9.66 -17.26 -10.87
CA ILE A 252 10.33 -18.55 -10.81
C ILE A 252 10.70 -18.94 -12.23
N SER A 253 11.98 -18.80 -12.58
CA SER A 253 12.49 -19.18 -13.89
C SER A 253 12.72 -20.69 -13.96
N LEU A 254 11.90 -21.39 -14.74
CA LEU A 254 12.07 -22.81 -15.05
C LEU A 254 12.35 -23.02 -16.54
N ASP A 255 13.04 -24.12 -16.83
CA ASP A 255 13.11 -24.73 -18.17
C ASP A 255 12.46 -26.12 -18.18
N LEU A 256 12.29 -26.71 -19.36
CA LEU A 256 11.75 -28.07 -19.50
C LEU A 256 12.65 -29.09 -18.76
N ASN A 257 12.02 -30.09 -18.15
CA ASN A 257 12.67 -31.24 -17.52
C ASN A 257 13.59 -30.87 -16.32
N GLU A 258 13.23 -29.84 -15.56
CA GLU A 258 13.94 -29.40 -14.37
C GLU A 258 13.34 -29.97 -13.07
N THR A 259 12.02 -29.94 -12.93
CA THR A 259 11.34 -30.39 -11.68
C THR A 259 10.75 -31.79 -11.76
N ASN A 260 10.95 -32.47 -12.90
CA ASN A 260 10.44 -33.80 -13.27
C ASN A 260 9.06 -34.10 -12.67
N TRP A 261 8.02 -33.84 -13.47
CA TRP A 261 6.68 -34.34 -13.20
C TRP A 261 6.62 -35.83 -13.51
N ALA A 262 7.09 -36.66 -12.58
CA ALA A 262 7.02 -38.10 -12.73
C ALA A 262 5.55 -38.54 -12.71
N ILE A 263 5.05 -38.99 -13.86
CA ILE A 263 3.76 -39.67 -13.97
C ILE A 263 3.78 -40.88 -13.02
N PRO A 264 2.90 -40.97 -12.01
CA PRO A 264 2.81 -42.14 -11.14
C PRO A 264 2.60 -43.40 -11.99
N ALA A 265 3.32 -44.48 -11.67
CA ALA A 265 3.27 -45.73 -12.45
C ALA A 265 1.87 -46.39 -12.44
N ASP A 266 1.04 -46.01 -11.46
CA ASP A 266 -0.38 -46.29 -11.36
C ASP A 266 -1.20 -45.23 -12.12
N ARG A 267 -1.23 -45.36 -13.46
CA ARG A 267 -2.24 -44.74 -14.32
C ARG A 267 -3.64 -45.19 -13.86
N GLU A 268 -4.25 -44.47 -12.94
CA GLU A 268 -5.70 -44.49 -12.72
C GLU A 268 -6.24 -43.20 -13.34
N PRO A 269 -6.48 -43.16 -14.68
CA PRO A 269 -7.26 -42.07 -15.24
C PRO A 269 -8.61 -42.08 -14.56
N GLU A 270 -8.90 -41.07 -13.73
CA GLU A 270 -10.27 -40.76 -13.34
C GLU A 270 -11.01 -40.39 -14.63
N THR A 271 -11.67 -41.37 -15.22
CA THR A 271 -12.60 -41.14 -16.34
C THR A 271 -13.83 -40.46 -15.77
N ASP A 272 -13.74 -39.16 -15.49
CA ASP A 272 -14.93 -38.38 -15.26
C ASP A 272 -15.67 -38.21 -16.60
N ASP A 273 -16.97 -38.45 -16.56
CA ASP A 273 -17.81 -38.93 -17.67
C ASP A 273 -18.15 -37.86 -18.73
N ASP A 274 -17.35 -36.80 -18.86
CA ASP A 274 -17.58 -35.66 -19.75
C ASP A 274 -16.44 -35.47 -20.77
N ALA A 275 -16.49 -36.27 -21.84
CA ALA A 275 -16.14 -35.89 -23.23
C ALA A 275 -14.84 -35.09 -23.50
N VAL A 276 -13.70 -35.41 -22.87
CA VAL A 276 -12.38 -35.00 -23.37
C VAL A 276 -11.56 -36.25 -23.70
N PRO A 277 -11.20 -36.51 -24.97
CA PRO A 277 -10.15 -37.47 -25.28
C PRO A 277 -8.88 -36.99 -24.56
N ASN A 278 -8.31 -37.82 -23.68
CA ASN A 278 -7.09 -37.52 -22.87
C ASN A 278 -7.30 -36.82 -21.51
N GLY A 279 -8.49 -36.91 -20.89
CA GLY A 279 -8.74 -36.42 -19.53
C GLY A 279 -8.09 -37.24 -18.41
N VAL A 280 -6.76 -37.33 -18.38
CA VAL A 280 -6.02 -37.95 -17.27
C VAL A 280 -5.63 -36.86 -16.28
N ARG A 281 -6.07 -36.97 -15.03
CA ARG A 281 -5.62 -36.11 -13.92
C ARG A 281 -4.27 -36.60 -13.41
N PHE A 282 -3.24 -35.76 -13.52
CA PHE A 282 -1.95 -36.00 -12.87
C PHE A 282 -1.80 -35.06 -11.70
N TYR A 283 -1.47 -35.55 -10.51
CA TYR A 283 -1.28 -34.67 -9.37
C TYR A 283 0.07 -34.89 -8.68
N LYS A 284 0.64 -33.80 -8.17
CA LYS A 284 1.85 -33.80 -7.35
C LYS A 284 1.64 -32.87 -6.16
N GLN A 285 2.15 -33.30 -5.01
CA GLN A 285 2.12 -32.51 -3.79
C GLN A 285 3.44 -31.78 -3.58
N PHE A 286 3.35 -30.50 -3.26
CA PHE A 286 4.46 -29.63 -2.92
C PHE A 286 4.24 -29.08 -1.52
N THR A 287 5.33 -28.81 -0.81
CA THR A 287 5.26 -28.25 0.55
C THR A 287 6.17 -27.04 0.69
N PRO A 288 5.90 -25.94 -0.04
CA PRO A 288 6.67 -24.72 0.13
C PRO A 288 6.49 -24.16 1.54
N SER A 289 7.55 -23.53 2.04
CA SER A 289 7.56 -22.87 3.32
C SER A 289 8.30 -21.55 3.22
N TYR A 290 7.77 -20.51 3.86
CA TYR A 290 8.38 -19.19 3.93
C TYR A 290 8.42 -18.70 5.37
N SER A 291 9.54 -18.08 5.75
CA SER A 291 9.67 -17.43 7.06
C SER A 291 9.30 -15.95 6.93
N TYR A 292 8.15 -15.58 7.47
CA TYR A 292 7.61 -14.23 7.44
C TYR A 292 7.95 -13.48 8.73
N GLU A 293 8.79 -12.46 8.64
CA GLU A 293 9.13 -11.59 9.78
C GLU A 293 8.06 -10.49 9.98
N PHE A 294 7.59 -10.33 11.22
CA PHE A 294 6.69 -9.25 11.58
C PHE A 294 7.46 -7.93 11.72
N THR A 295 7.18 -6.97 10.84
CA THR A 295 7.86 -5.66 10.85
C THR A 295 7.07 -4.56 11.53
N ASN A 296 5.74 -4.67 11.59
CA ASN A 296 4.85 -3.66 12.13
C ASN A 296 3.95 -4.29 13.20
N SER A 297 3.69 -3.55 14.28
CA SER A 297 2.68 -3.89 15.27
C SER A 297 1.30 -3.43 14.81
N GLY A 298 0.26 -4.04 15.37
CA GLY A 298 -1.13 -3.64 15.17
C GLY A 298 -2.10 -4.78 15.38
N ILE A 299 -3.38 -4.45 15.41
CA ILE A 299 -4.50 -5.38 15.51
C ILE A 299 -4.89 -5.83 14.09
N ASN A 300 -5.28 -7.10 13.92
CA ASN A 300 -5.75 -7.68 12.65
C ASN A 300 -4.82 -7.42 11.45
N GLN A 301 -3.51 -7.43 11.67
CA GLN A 301 -2.53 -7.17 10.62
C GLN A 301 -2.46 -8.35 9.65
N PRO A 302 -2.59 -8.10 8.33
CA PRO A 302 -2.37 -9.12 7.32
C PRO A 302 -0.88 -9.44 7.18
N LEU A 303 -0.56 -10.54 6.50
CA LEU A 303 0.81 -10.83 6.08
C LEU A 303 1.07 -10.08 4.77
N GLU A 304 1.40 -8.79 4.86
CA GLU A 304 1.59 -7.89 3.70
C GLU A 304 2.55 -8.45 2.64
N ASP A 305 2.11 -8.37 1.39
CA ASP A 305 2.81 -8.83 0.19
C ASP A 305 3.15 -10.33 0.21
N LEU A 306 2.43 -11.17 0.98
CA LEU A 306 2.63 -12.61 0.94
C LEU A 306 1.98 -13.19 -0.31
N ASN A 307 2.75 -13.81 -1.18
CA ASN A 307 2.28 -14.43 -2.42
C ASN A 307 2.66 -15.90 -2.49
N LEU A 308 1.81 -16.68 -3.15
CA LEU A 308 2.17 -17.97 -3.72
C LEU A 308 2.52 -17.78 -5.19
N ALA A 309 3.79 -18.01 -5.54
CA ALA A 309 4.24 -18.07 -6.90
C ALA A 309 4.17 -19.50 -7.44
N GLU A 310 3.61 -19.64 -8.63
CA GLU A 310 3.66 -20.85 -9.44
C GLU A 310 4.46 -20.55 -10.71
N GLY A 311 5.66 -21.10 -10.78
CA GLY A 311 6.47 -21.10 -12.00
C GLY A 311 6.17 -22.34 -12.82
N PHE A 312 6.14 -22.22 -14.15
CA PHE A 312 6.04 -23.38 -15.02
C PHE A 312 6.86 -23.23 -16.30
N ALA A 313 7.24 -24.37 -16.86
CA ALA A 313 7.78 -24.50 -18.20
C ALA A 313 7.22 -25.78 -18.82
N MET A 314 6.47 -25.66 -19.91
CA MET A 314 5.86 -26.79 -20.59
C MET A 314 5.86 -26.61 -22.10
N ARG A 315 5.55 -27.67 -22.83
CA ARG A 315 5.39 -27.58 -24.28
C ARG A 315 4.07 -26.91 -24.63
N GLU A 316 4.09 -26.16 -25.71
CA GLU A 316 2.88 -25.69 -26.38
C GLU A 316 2.90 -26.06 -27.86
N GLN A 317 1.73 -26.31 -28.41
CA GLN A 317 1.54 -26.50 -29.84
C GLN A 317 1.26 -25.14 -30.49
N VAL A 318 2.20 -24.67 -31.30
CA VAL A 318 2.08 -23.42 -32.06
C VAL A 318 1.74 -23.77 -33.50
N CYS A 319 0.57 -23.34 -33.97
CA CYS A 319 0.09 -23.58 -35.32
C CYS A 319 -0.03 -22.28 -36.11
N TRP A 320 0.43 -22.31 -37.36
CA TRP A 320 0.28 -21.20 -38.31
C TRP A 320 -0.31 -21.69 -39.63
N LEU A 321 -1.15 -20.87 -40.25
CA LEU A 321 -1.69 -21.15 -41.58
C LEU A 321 -0.71 -20.73 -42.68
N LEU A 322 0.20 -21.64 -43.06
CA LEU A 322 1.16 -21.42 -44.14
C LEU A 322 0.65 -22.00 -45.46
N LEU A 323 0.49 -21.16 -46.49
CA LEU A 323 0.01 -21.58 -47.82
C LEU A 323 -1.34 -22.33 -47.78
N ALA A 324 -2.25 -21.90 -46.91
CA ALA A 324 -3.56 -22.53 -46.66
C ALA A 324 -3.49 -23.96 -46.07
N VAL A 325 -2.34 -24.35 -45.52
CA VAL A 325 -2.17 -25.59 -44.78
C VAL A 325 -1.74 -25.24 -43.36
N PRO A 326 -2.44 -25.74 -42.32
CA PRO A 326 -1.96 -25.62 -40.95
C PRO A 326 -0.60 -26.32 -40.81
N THR A 327 0.38 -25.58 -40.32
CA THR A 327 1.70 -26.10 -39.97
C THR A 327 1.93 -25.83 -38.50
N CYS A 328 2.11 -26.88 -37.72
CA CYS A 328 2.32 -26.78 -36.28
C CYS A 328 3.72 -27.26 -35.89
N TRP A 329 4.28 -26.66 -34.83
CA TRP A 329 5.53 -27.09 -34.20
C TRP A 329 5.43 -26.86 -32.68
N TRP A 330 6.33 -27.49 -31.92
CA TRP A 330 6.41 -27.26 -30.49
C TRP A 330 7.22 -26.02 -30.19
N ASP A 331 6.74 -25.24 -29.23
CA ASP A 331 7.57 -24.28 -28.52
C ASP A 331 7.52 -24.53 -27.00
N THR A 332 8.36 -23.83 -26.26
CA THR A 332 8.37 -23.85 -24.80
C THR A 332 7.62 -22.64 -24.28
N TYR A 333 6.51 -22.89 -23.59
CA TYR A 333 5.79 -21.87 -22.85
C TYR A 333 6.22 -21.90 -21.38
N LYS A 334 6.69 -20.76 -20.90
CA LYS A 334 7.05 -20.55 -19.50
C LYS A 334 6.55 -19.21 -19.00
N ASP A 335 6.07 -19.21 -17.76
CA ASP A 335 5.59 -18.03 -17.06
C ASP A 335 5.57 -18.26 -15.54
N THR A 336 5.30 -17.22 -14.77
CA THR A 336 5.02 -17.31 -13.33
C THR A 336 3.70 -16.64 -12.99
N PHE A 337 2.83 -17.34 -12.28
CA PHE A 337 1.61 -16.76 -11.72
C PHE A 337 1.78 -16.46 -10.24
N HIS A 338 1.34 -15.28 -9.82
CA HIS A 338 1.37 -14.85 -8.42
C HIS A 338 -0.05 -14.81 -7.87
N THR A 339 -0.28 -15.54 -6.77
CA THR A 339 -1.55 -15.53 -6.03
C THR A 339 -1.36 -14.82 -4.70
N ASP A 340 -2.06 -13.71 -4.51
CA ASP A 340 -2.04 -12.94 -3.27
C ASP A 340 -2.65 -13.74 -2.10
N LEU A 341 -1.82 -13.99 -1.08
CA LEU A 341 -2.20 -14.64 0.17
C LEU A 341 -2.27 -13.65 1.34
N SER A 342 -2.01 -12.36 1.13
CA SER A 342 -1.84 -11.38 2.21
C SER A 342 -3.04 -11.31 3.15
N ASN A 343 -4.25 -11.32 2.57
CA ASN A 343 -5.52 -11.25 3.30
C ASN A 343 -6.03 -12.62 3.77
N SER A 344 -5.27 -13.71 3.57
CA SER A 344 -5.65 -15.05 4.04
C SER A 344 -5.50 -15.20 5.56
N PHE A 345 -4.74 -14.30 6.18
CA PHE A 345 -4.45 -14.30 7.60
C PHE A 345 -4.63 -12.91 8.19
N ALA A 346 -5.00 -12.85 9.46
CA ALA A 346 -4.99 -11.63 10.25
C ALA A 346 -4.47 -12.00 11.65
N PHE A 347 -3.42 -11.32 12.09
CA PHE A 347 -2.82 -11.53 13.41
C PHE A 347 -2.79 -10.22 14.19
N ASP A 348 -3.00 -10.32 15.50
CA ASP A 348 -2.68 -9.22 16.40
C ASP A 348 -1.18 -9.31 16.71
N ILE A 349 -0.42 -8.34 16.19
CA ILE A 349 1.05 -8.27 16.33
C ILE A 349 1.38 -7.22 17.39
N LEU A 350 1.96 -7.66 18.50
CA LEU A 350 2.35 -6.78 19.59
C LEU A 350 3.68 -6.06 19.27
N PRO A 351 3.91 -4.87 19.84
CA PRO A 351 5.21 -4.20 19.77
C PRO A 351 6.34 -5.01 20.38
N ALA A 352 7.59 -4.67 20.04
CA ALA A 352 8.77 -5.43 20.43
C ALA A 352 9.07 -5.33 21.94
N THR A 353 8.60 -4.28 22.59
CA THR A 353 8.88 -4.00 24.00
C THR A 353 7.62 -3.68 24.80
N LEU A 354 7.71 -3.86 26.13
CA LEU A 354 6.64 -3.46 27.04
C LEU A 354 6.43 -1.94 27.01
N ASP A 355 7.51 -1.16 26.87
CA ASP A 355 7.43 0.30 26.79
C ASP A 355 6.59 0.75 25.58
N GLU A 356 6.84 0.18 24.40
CA GLU A 356 6.02 0.44 23.20
C GLU A 356 4.58 -0.08 23.34
N LEU A 357 4.36 -1.16 24.08
CA LEU A 357 3.03 -1.73 24.30
C LEU A 357 2.13 -0.80 25.13
N VAL A 358 2.71 -0.09 26.10
CA VAL A 358 1.99 0.81 27.02
C VAL A 358 2.12 2.28 26.65
N ASP A 359 2.91 2.61 25.63
CA ASP A 359 3.08 3.99 25.15
C ASP A 359 1.74 4.58 24.74
N LEU A 360 1.55 5.86 25.05
CA LEU A 360 0.30 6.58 24.85
C LEU A 360 0.43 7.61 23.74
N THR A 361 -0.61 7.75 22.93
CA THR A 361 -0.72 8.79 21.91
C THR A 361 -2.03 9.54 22.05
N ALA A 362 -2.01 10.84 21.72
CA ALA A 362 -3.19 11.67 21.80
C ALA A 362 -4.24 11.23 20.75
N ALA A 363 -5.38 10.73 21.21
CA ALA A 363 -6.53 10.42 20.36
C ALA A 363 -7.43 11.64 20.14
N SER A 364 -7.43 12.58 21.10
CA SER A 364 -8.18 13.84 21.07
C SER A 364 -7.45 14.93 21.88
N THR A 365 -8.05 16.11 22.04
CA THR A 365 -7.48 17.18 22.88
C THR A 365 -7.31 16.77 24.35
N TYR A 366 -8.13 15.85 24.85
CA TYR A 366 -8.16 15.48 26.28
C TYR A 366 -8.30 13.97 26.49
N GLY A 367 -7.74 13.16 25.61
CA GLY A 367 -7.86 11.73 25.74
C GLY A 367 -6.80 10.99 24.95
N TYR A 368 -6.21 10.01 25.61
CA TYR A 368 -5.11 9.22 25.08
C TYR A 368 -5.57 7.79 24.75
N ARG A 369 -4.78 7.11 23.92
CA ARG A 369 -4.95 5.69 23.58
C ARG A 369 -3.58 5.04 23.49
N LEU A 370 -3.55 3.70 23.46
CA LEU A 370 -2.32 2.97 23.17
C LEU A 370 -1.77 3.34 21.80
N ALA A 371 -0.49 3.69 21.74
CA ALA A 371 0.15 4.28 20.56
C ALA A 371 0.38 3.30 19.41
N TRP A 372 0.38 2.00 19.69
CA TRP A 372 0.78 0.98 18.73
C TRP A 372 -0.32 0.55 17.74
N ASP A 373 -1.57 1.03 17.90
CA ASP A 373 -2.62 0.89 16.88
C ASP A 373 -3.69 2.00 16.98
N ASP A 374 -4.07 2.58 15.85
CA ASP A 374 -5.07 3.65 15.79
C ASP A 374 -6.52 3.16 15.99
N GLN A 375 -6.77 1.85 15.94
CA GLN A 375 -8.07 1.25 16.21
C GLN A 375 -8.44 1.27 17.70
N PHE A 376 -7.47 1.52 18.59
CA PHE A 376 -7.77 1.63 20.00
C PHE A 376 -8.68 2.83 20.29
N PRO A 377 -9.73 2.65 21.11
CA PRO A 377 -10.51 3.77 21.59
C PRO A 377 -9.68 4.64 22.54
N THR A 378 -10.15 5.86 22.77
CA THR A 378 -9.67 6.67 23.90
C THR A 378 -9.89 5.90 25.20
N LEU A 379 -8.87 5.85 26.04
CA LEU A 379 -8.94 5.29 27.38
C LEU A 379 -9.72 6.24 28.29
N ASP A 380 -10.49 5.67 29.21
CA ASP A 380 -11.29 6.45 30.16
C ASP A 380 -10.42 7.09 31.26
N ASP A 381 -9.26 6.48 31.53
CA ASP A 381 -8.24 6.84 32.53
C ASP A 381 -6.93 6.23 32.00
N ALA A 382 -6.11 7.03 31.32
CA ALA A 382 -4.97 6.55 30.56
C ALA A 382 -3.68 6.46 31.40
N ASP A 383 -3.49 7.37 32.36
CA ASP A 383 -2.34 7.36 33.28
C ASP A 383 -2.58 6.56 34.56
N ASN A 384 -3.81 6.09 34.79
CA ASN A 384 -4.23 5.23 35.91
C ASN A 384 -4.08 5.89 37.29
N ASP A 385 -4.26 7.21 37.38
CA ASP A 385 -4.29 7.94 38.65
C ASP A 385 -5.65 7.77 39.38
N GLY A 386 -6.69 7.33 38.67
CA GLY A 386 -8.04 7.09 39.16
C GLY A 386 -9.04 8.21 38.88
N LEU A 387 -8.63 9.30 38.24
CA LEU A 387 -9.51 10.30 37.65
C LEU A 387 -9.89 9.89 36.22
N LEU A 388 -11.11 10.26 35.82
CA LEU A 388 -11.54 10.04 34.45
C LEU A 388 -11.09 11.20 33.58
N SER A 389 -10.65 10.88 32.36
CA SER A 389 -10.27 11.85 31.34
C SER A 389 -11.43 12.81 31.03
N LYS A 390 -11.12 14.05 30.66
CA LYS A 390 -12.15 15.01 30.18
C LYS A 390 -12.85 14.50 28.92
N ALA A 391 -12.20 13.66 28.10
CA ALA A 391 -12.82 13.01 26.96
C ALA A 391 -13.92 12.01 27.36
N ALA A 392 -13.75 11.31 28.49
CA ALA A 392 -14.77 10.46 29.11
C ALA A 392 -15.79 11.25 29.97
N GLY A 393 -15.65 12.58 30.06
CA GLY A 393 -16.51 13.47 30.85
C GLY A 393 -16.10 13.59 32.32
N GLY A 394 -14.87 13.24 32.66
CA GLY A 394 -14.29 13.44 33.98
C GLY A 394 -13.61 14.80 34.18
N VAL A 395 -12.73 14.85 35.18
CA VAL A 395 -12.13 16.07 35.75
C VAL A 395 -10.61 16.07 35.75
N ASP A 396 -10.00 15.00 35.27
CA ASP A 396 -8.56 14.85 35.15
C ASP A 396 -7.94 16.05 34.37
N PRO A 397 -6.96 16.77 34.96
CA PRO A 397 -6.34 17.90 34.31
C PRO A 397 -5.52 17.47 33.09
N ASN A 398 -4.76 16.38 33.17
CA ASN A 398 -3.91 15.85 32.12
C ASN A 398 -3.73 14.31 32.20
N ASP A 399 -4.63 13.61 31.49
CA ASP A 399 -4.72 12.16 31.24
C ASP A 399 -3.50 11.49 30.56
N SER A 400 -2.30 12.05 30.68
CA SER A 400 -1.04 11.42 30.26
C SER A 400 -0.03 11.31 31.39
N THR A 401 -0.31 11.89 32.56
CA THR A 401 0.58 11.88 33.72
C THR A 401 -0.26 11.90 34.99
N PRO A 402 -0.01 10.99 35.94
CA PRO A 402 -0.81 10.92 37.15
C PRO A 402 -0.57 12.05 38.17
N ASP A 403 0.34 12.97 37.84
CA ASP A 403 0.82 14.11 38.63
C ASP A 403 1.14 15.22 37.61
N THR A 404 0.23 16.17 37.47
CA THR A 404 0.20 17.18 36.40
C THR A 404 1.23 18.28 36.62
N ASP A 405 1.41 18.73 37.85
CA ASP A 405 2.35 19.80 38.20
C ASP A 405 3.71 19.29 38.71
N SER A 406 3.84 17.97 38.89
CA SER A 406 5.06 17.26 39.27
C SER A 406 5.58 17.62 40.67
N ASP A 407 4.71 17.95 41.61
CA ASP A 407 5.05 18.24 43.00
C ASP A 407 5.25 16.95 43.84
N GLY A 408 4.73 15.81 43.38
CA GLY A 408 4.81 14.50 44.03
C GLY A 408 3.52 14.02 44.70
N LEU A 409 2.45 14.82 44.66
CA LEU A 409 1.07 14.40 44.87
C LEU A 409 0.45 13.98 43.53
N SER A 410 -0.50 13.04 43.57
CA SER A 410 -1.21 12.65 42.34
C SER A 410 -2.44 13.53 42.16
N ASP A 411 -2.87 13.78 40.92
CA ASP A 411 -4.04 14.63 40.65
C ASP A 411 -5.30 14.13 41.37
N TYR A 412 -5.50 12.81 41.43
CA TYR A 412 -6.57 12.20 42.24
C TYR A 412 -6.53 12.61 43.72
N TYR A 413 -5.34 12.68 44.33
CA TYR A 413 -5.17 13.05 45.74
C TYR A 413 -5.54 14.50 45.95
N GLU A 414 -5.03 15.39 45.11
CA GLU A 414 -5.25 16.83 45.20
C GLU A 414 -6.72 17.16 44.98
N TYR A 415 -7.33 16.62 43.93
CA TYR A 415 -8.76 16.75 43.66
C TYR A 415 -9.63 16.27 44.83
N TYR A 416 -9.25 15.16 45.47
CA TYR A 416 -10.00 14.61 46.60
C TYR A 416 -9.84 15.44 47.90
N ASN A 417 -8.69 16.08 48.10
CA ASN A 417 -8.40 16.90 49.28
C ASN A 417 -8.74 18.40 49.07
N GLY A 418 -9.05 18.81 47.84
CA GLY A 418 -9.44 20.18 47.50
C GLY A 418 -8.27 21.08 47.11
N LEU A 419 -7.11 20.51 46.81
CA LEU A 419 -5.95 21.20 46.24
C LEU A 419 -6.11 21.34 44.72
N ASP A 420 -5.26 22.16 44.09
CA ASP A 420 -5.27 22.41 42.63
C ASP A 420 -4.17 21.58 41.94
N PRO A 421 -4.51 20.51 41.18
CA PRO A 421 -3.52 19.64 40.55
C PRO A 421 -2.65 20.29 39.47
N GLU A 422 -2.94 21.54 39.11
CA GLU A 422 -2.14 22.31 38.16
C GLU A 422 -1.16 23.27 38.87
N ALA A 423 -1.05 23.23 40.20
CA ALA A 423 -0.32 24.18 41.03
C ALA A 423 0.52 23.53 42.14
N ALA A 424 1.80 23.29 41.85
CA ALA A 424 2.73 22.61 42.76
C ALA A 424 3.00 23.29 44.12
N ASP A 425 2.54 24.53 44.29
CA ASP A 425 2.69 25.38 45.47
C ASP A 425 1.46 26.30 45.50
N ALA A 426 0.38 25.82 46.11
CA ALA A 426 -0.96 26.36 46.01
C ALA A 426 -1.11 27.75 46.64
N ASP A 427 -0.35 28.04 47.70
CA ASP A 427 -0.36 29.33 48.39
C ASP A 427 0.83 30.26 48.03
N CYS A 428 1.79 29.73 47.26
CA CYS A 428 2.97 30.41 46.74
C CYS A 428 3.96 30.87 47.83
N ASP A 429 4.06 30.18 48.97
CA ASP A 429 5.00 30.49 50.04
C ASP A 429 6.42 29.98 49.80
N GLY A 430 6.61 29.13 48.79
CA GLY A 430 7.89 28.52 48.41
C GLY A 430 8.12 27.10 48.93
N LEU A 431 7.15 26.48 49.60
CA LEU A 431 7.10 25.07 49.96
C LEU A 431 6.04 24.39 49.08
N ILE A 432 6.43 23.33 48.36
CA ILE A 432 5.46 22.62 47.50
C ILE A 432 4.45 21.82 48.34
N ASP A 433 3.22 21.67 47.83
CA ASP A 433 2.08 21.05 48.52
C ASP A 433 2.41 19.66 49.09
N TYR A 434 3.18 18.84 48.36
CA TYR A 434 3.69 17.56 48.84
C TYR A 434 4.36 17.66 50.21
N TRP A 435 5.25 18.64 50.40
CA TRP A 435 5.96 18.81 51.66
C TRP A 435 5.04 19.32 52.75
N GLU A 436 4.12 20.20 52.42
CA GLU A 436 3.16 20.72 53.37
C GLU A 436 2.23 19.64 53.92
N VAL A 437 1.69 18.81 53.02
CA VAL A 437 0.93 17.60 53.37
C VAL A 437 1.77 16.66 54.24
N PHE A 438 3.06 16.48 53.91
CA PHE A 438 3.96 15.61 54.68
C PHE A 438 4.24 16.15 56.09
N TYR A 439 4.39 17.47 56.25
CA TYR A 439 4.67 18.13 57.52
C TYR A 439 3.43 18.55 58.30
N LEU A 440 2.24 18.37 57.73
CA LEU A 440 0.93 18.71 58.30
C LEU A 440 0.71 20.23 58.43
N THR A 441 1.28 21.01 57.51
CA THR A 441 0.87 22.38 57.23
C THR A 441 -0.32 22.37 56.24
N ASP A 442 -0.94 23.51 56.02
CA ASP A 442 -2.14 23.69 55.20
C ASP A 442 -1.73 24.30 53.85
N PRO A 443 -1.73 23.53 52.74
CA PRO A 443 -1.17 24.00 51.47
C PRO A 443 -1.87 25.21 50.83
N ASP A 444 -3.06 25.56 51.33
CA ASP A 444 -3.79 26.76 50.91
C ASP A 444 -3.41 28.00 51.75
N LYS A 445 -2.42 27.93 52.64
CA LYS A 445 -2.07 28.98 53.59
C LYS A 445 -0.57 29.10 53.83
N ALA A 446 -0.02 30.17 53.28
CA ALA A 446 1.39 30.49 53.38
C ALA A 446 1.96 30.59 54.81
N ASP A 447 1.10 30.71 55.82
CA ASP A 447 1.41 30.62 57.25
C ASP A 447 0.26 29.87 57.93
N SER A 448 0.44 28.57 58.11
CA SER A 448 -0.58 27.65 58.61
C SER A 448 -1.02 27.91 60.05
N ASP A 449 -0.09 28.32 60.91
CA ASP A 449 -0.34 28.53 62.34
C ASP A 449 -0.58 29.99 62.73
N GLY A 450 -0.33 30.91 61.81
CA GLY A 450 -0.62 32.34 61.88
C GLY A 450 0.36 33.12 62.77
N ASP A 451 1.59 32.63 62.93
CA ASP A 451 2.59 33.24 63.81
C ASP A 451 3.44 34.35 63.15
N GLY A 452 3.33 34.49 61.83
CA GLY A 452 4.00 35.48 61.00
C GLY A 452 5.26 35.00 60.28
N LEU A 453 5.63 33.71 60.38
CA LEU A 453 6.61 33.04 59.54
C LEU A 453 5.91 32.20 58.48
N LEU A 454 6.47 32.14 57.26
CA LEU A 454 5.92 31.25 56.24
C LEU A 454 6.24 29.78 56.58
N ASP A 455 5.39 28.84 56.17
CA ASP A 455 5.63 27.41 56.39
C ASP A 455 6.95 26.96 55.73
N SER A 456 7.29 27.53 54.56
CA SER A 456 8.59 27.35 53.90
C SER A 456 9.76 27.85 54.75
N GLU A 457 9.63 29.00 55.40
CA GLU A 457 10.66 29.57 56.27
C GLU A 457 10.86 28.70 57.52
N GLU A 458 9.79 28.19 58.11
CA GLU A 458 9.83 27.27 59.25
C GLU A 458 10.47 25.93 58.88
N PHE A 459 10.13 25.39 57.70
CA PHE A 459 10.68 24.14 57.18
C PHE A 459 12.19 24.22 56.96
N PHE A 460 12.66 25.29 56.31
CA PHE A 460 14.10 25.51 56.09
C PHE A 460 14.84 25.98 57.36
N HIS A 461 14.13 26.39 58.43
CA HIS A 461 14.73 26.97 59.64
C HIS A 461 14.17 26.43 60.99
N PRO A 462 14.37 25.15 61.35
CA PRO A 462 13.55 24.43 62.36
C PRO A 462 13.80 24.76 63.85
N ASN A 463 14.39 25.89 64.22
CA ASN A 463 14.83 26.14 65.60
C ASN A 463 14.49 27.52 66.17
N TRP A 464 13.21 27.87 66.40
CA TRP A 464 12.88 28.62 67.63
C TRP A 464 11.40 28.54 68.03
N ARG A 465 11.17 27.96 69.22
CA ARG A 465 9.86 27.76 69.84
C ARG A 465 9.45 28.98 70.68
N TYR A 466 8.27 29.51 70.38
CA TYR A 466 7.42 30.48 71.10
C TYR A 466 7.41 30.33 72.66
N PRO A 467 7.05 31.38 73.48
CA PRO A 467 5.84 32.18 73.25
C PRO A 467 5.83 33.71 73.51
N TYR A 468 5.07 34.44 72.65
CA TYR A 468 4.17 35.61 72.85
C TYR A 468 4.65 36.78 73.75
N GLU A 469 4.57 38.06 73.37
CA GLU A 469 3.44 38.80 72.78
C GLU A 469 3.93 40.20 72.28
N ASN A 470 3.26 40.74 71.23
CA ASN A 470 3.07 42.15 70.83
C ASN A 470 4.06 42.91 69.90
N SER A 471 3.94 42.72 68.58
CA SER A 471 3.65 43.86 67.67
C SER A 471 3.19 43.38 66.29
N GLU A 472 2.01 43.84 65.90
CA GLU A 472 1.28 43.58 64.64
C GLU A 472 2.16 43.77 63.40
N HIS A 473 2.48 42.67 62.70
CA HIS A 473 2.92 42.70 61.31
C HIS A 473 1.68 42.63 60.42
N THR A 474 1.22 43.80 59.97
CA THR A 474 0.17 43.89 58.96
C THR A 474 0.83 43.87 57.58
N ASP A 475 1.18 42.69 57.09
CA ASP A 475 1.21 42.49 55.64
C ASP A 475 0.44 41.21 55.31
N THR A 476 -0.81 41.39 54.91
CA THR A 476 -1.76 40.32 54.58
C THR A 476 -1.95 40.21 53.06
N SER A 477 -0.99 40.68 52.27
CA SER A 477 -1.01 40.38 50.83
C SER A 477 -0.33 39.05 50.61
N ALA A 478 -1.13 38.04 50.28
CA ALA A 478 -0.67 36.80 49.66
C ALA A 478 0.43 37.11 48.63
N PRO A 479 1.53 36.36 48.60
CA PRO A 479 2.57 36.56 47.61
C PRO A 479 1.93 36.34 46.23
N SER A 480 1.87 37.37 45.41
CA SER A 480 1.79 37.14 43.96
C SER A 480 3.10 36.48 43.57
N CYS A 481 3.08 35.46 42.70
CA CYS A 481 4.19 34.62 42.22
C CYS A 481 5.40 35.39 41.62
N ALA A 482 5.97 36.33 42.38
CA ALA A 482 7.02 37.25 42.04
C ALA A 482 8.01 37.27 43.21
N PRO A 483 9.32 37.21 42.94
CA PRO A 483 10.32 37.08 43.99
C PRO A 483 10.36 38.36 44.83
N ASP A 484 10.06 38.24 46.12
CA ASP A 484 10.20 39.34 47.06
C ASP A 484 11.67 39.63 47.35
N ASN A 485 12.12 40.81 46.92
CA ASN A 485 13.43 41.37 47.26
C ASN A 485 13.37 42.06 48.64
N ALA A 486 13.11 41.31 49.71
CA ALA A 486 13.18 41.86 51.06
C ALA A 486 14.65 42.09 51.49
N SER A 487 15.00 43.34 51.85
CA SER A 487 16.33 43.68 52.37
C SER A 487 16.34 43.73 53.91
N TYR A 488 17.21 42.95 54.53
CA TYR A 488 17.45 42.90 55.99
C TYR A 488 17.71 44.29 56.60
N SER A 489 17.09 44.59 57.76
CA SER A 489 17.21 45.92 58.38
C SER A 489 17.30 45.96 59.92
N GLY A 490 17.75 44.89 60.61
CA GLY A 490 17.93 44.98 62.06
C GLY A 490 18.63 43.82 62.76
N GLY A 491 19.53 44.15 63.69
CA GLY A 491 20.27 43.20 64.54
C GLY A 491 19.47 42.68 65.74
N TRP A 492 20.00 41.64 66.39
CA TRP A 492 19.36 40.89 67.48
C TRP A 492 20.09 41.11 68.80
N THR A 493 19.38 41.16 69.94
CA THR A 493 20.02 41.32 71.26
C THR A 493 19.99 40.00 72.04
N ILE A 494 21.15 39.37 72.22
CA ILE A 494 21.29 38.13 72.99
C ILE A 494 21.47 38.48 74.45
N THR A 495 20.48 38.16 75.29
CA THR A 495 20.59 38.27 76.75
C THR A 495 20.91 36.91 77.34
N TYR A 496 22.13 36.74 77.85
CA TYR A 496 22.60 35.44 78.34
C TYR A 496 22.58 35.33 79.87
N MET A 497 22.42 36.44 80.59
CA MET A 497 22.25 36.42 82.05
C MET A 497 21.58 37.69 82.57
N TYR A 498 21.17 37.65 83.84
CA TYR A 498 20.69 38.82 84.59
C TYR A 498 21.58 39.02 85.81
N GLU A 499 22.01 40.26 86.05
CA GLU A 499 22.75 40.67 87.25
C GLU A 499 21.99 41.84 87.89
N ASP A 500 21.57 41.67 89.15
CA ASP A 500 20.74 42.64 89.89
C ASP A 500 19.49 43.12 89.13
N ASP A 501 18.70 42.19 88.60
CA ASP A 501 17.51 42.44 87.78
C ASP A 501 17.76 43.28 86.50
N LYS A 502 19.03 43.41 86.07
CA LYS A 502 19.40 44.04 84.80
C LYS A 502 19.87 42.98 83.80
N PRO A 503 19.36 43.00 82.56
CA PRO A 503 19.79 42.08 81.53
C PRO A 503 21.23 42.38 81.12
N LEU A 504 22.09 41.37 81.20
CA LEU A 504 23.40 41.35 80.56
C LEU A 504 23.17 40.83 79.15
N SER A 505 23.19 41.75 78.21
CA SER A 505 22.92 41.48 76.82
C SER A 505 24.05 41.94 75.90
N THR A 506 24.15 41.30 74.75
CA THR A 506 25.02 41.71 73.65
C THR A 506 24.14 41.92 72.43
N LEU A 507 24.22 43.11 71.86
CA LEU A 507 23.63 43.40 70.56
C LEU A 507 24.52 42.79 69.48
N VAL A 508 23.99 41.83 68.76
CA VAL A 508 24.58 41.22 67.57
C VAL A 508 23.98 41.92 66.36
N ASN A 509 24.80 42.74 65.71
CA ASN A 509 24.41 43.51 64.52
C ASN A 509 24.79 42.80 63.21
N ALA A 510 25.05 41.50 63.25
CA ALA A 510 25.43 40.71 62.09
C ALA A 510 24.19 40.38 61.24
N ASP A 511 24.35 40.54 59.92
CA ASP A 511 23.33 40.27 58.91
C ASP A 511 23.22 38.76 58.70
N ALA A 512 22.07 38.19 59.06
CA ALA A 512 21.84 36.75 58.98
C ALA A 512 21.79 36.20 57.53
N LEU A 513 21.80 37.09 56.52
CA LEU A 513 21.85 36.73 55.10
C LEU A 513 23.27 36.64 54.54
N LEU A 514 24.30 36.99 55.33
CA LEU A 514 25.71 36.88 54.93
C LEU A 514 26.40 35.73 55.68
N ILE A 515 27.09 34.88 54.94
CA ILE A 515 28.02 33.89 55.52
C ILE A 515 29.19 34.67 56.11
N ASP A 516 29.21 34.88 57.42
CA ASP A 516 30.42 35.13 58.18
C ASP A 516 30.79 33.92 59.06
N GLY A 517 32.00 33.97 59.61
CA GLY A 517 32.67 32.80 60.20
C GLY A 517 32.57 32.74 61.72
N ASP A 518 31.53 33.34 62.29
CA ASP A 518 31.37 33.56 63.74
C ASP A 518 30.73 32.36 64.45
#